data_AF-A0A822CLH4-F1
#
_entry.id   AF-A0A822CLH4-F1
#
_cell.length_a   1.000
_cell.length_b   1.000
_cell.length_c   1.000
_cell.angle_alpha   90.00
_cell.angle_beta   90.00
_cell.angle_gamma   90.00
#
_symmetry.space_group_name_H-M   'P 1'
#
loop_
_entity.id
_entity.type
_entity.pdbx_description
1 polymer ?
#
loop_
_entity_poly.entity_id
_entity_poly.type
_entity_poly.pdbx_seq_one_letter_code
_entity_poly.pdbx_strand_id
1 'polypeptide(L)'
;MNKEETKLLKEIKSIQDIVIIQADKGGKIVIMNKNDYFNKIEEKLNDLNVYEQVKNDPTTIIKTEINKKVTKMLKQNKITDQNKYYLTSIDDLP
;
A
#
# COMPACT_ATOMS: atom_id res chain seq x y z
N MET A 1 20.85 9.01 -18.77
CA MET A 1 20.62 9.87 -17.59
C MET A 1 21.82 10.79 -17.45
N ASN A 2 21.60 12.10 -17.47
CA ASN A 2 22.66 13.10 -17.38
C ASN A 2 23.20 13.17 -15.93
N LYS A 3 24.47 13.56 -15.75
CA LYS A 3 25.09 13.79 -14.44
C LYS A 3 24.36 14.87 -13.65
N GLU A 4 23.93 15.94 -14.33
CA GLU A 4 23.13 17.03 -13.76
C GLU A 4 21.78 16.52 -13.24
N GLU A 5 21.05 15.75 -14.04
CA GLU A 5 19.78 15.13 -13.62
C GLU A 5 19.96 14.22 -12.41
N THR A 6 21.03 13.42 -12.39
CA THR A 6 21.32 12.52 -11.28
C THR A 6 21.63 13.29 -9.99
N LYS A 7 22.35 14.41 -10.10
CA LYS A 7 22.66 15.30 -8.98
C LYS A 7 21.39 15.95 -8.43
N LEU A 8 20.57 16.52 -9.31
CA LEU A 8 19.29 17.13 -8.95
C LEU A 8 18.35 16.13 -8.24
N LEU A 9 18.27 14.89 -8.73
CA LEU A 9 17.45 13.85 -8.08
C LEU A 9 17.96 13.48 -6.69
N LYS A 10 19.28 13.49 -6.46
CA LYS A 10 19.85 13.28 -5.12
C LYS A 10 19.51 14.44 -4.19
N GLU A 11 19.58 15.67 -4.69
CA GLU A 11 19.20 16.87 -3.93
C GLU A 11 17.71 16.83 -3.56
N ILE A 12 16.83 16.54 -4.52
CA ILE A 12 15.38 16.41 -4.27
C ILE A 12 15.10 15.32 -3.23
N LYS A 13 15.75 14.15 -3.33
CA LYS A 13 15.60 13.07 -2.34
C LYS A 13 16.12 13.44 -0.95
N SER A 14 16.98 14.44 -0.83
CA SER A 14 17.51 14.90 0.46
C SER A 14 16.62 15.92 1.18
N ILE A 15 15.61 16.47 0.50
CA ILE A 15 14.65 17.41 1.10
C ILE A 15 13.75 16.65 2.07
N GLN A 16 13.83 17.00 3.36
CA GLN A 16 13.12 16.28 4.43
C GLN A 16 11.63 16.66 4.55
N ASP A 17 11.25 17.81 4.00
CA ASP A 17 9.91 18.39 4.12
C ASP A 17 8.95 17.95 3.00
N ILE A 18 9.40 17.06 2.11
CA ILE A 18 8.57 16.53 1.02
C ILE A 18 8.40 15.02 1.11
N VAL A 19 7.27 14.55 0.61
CA VAL A 19 6.96 13.14 0.40
C VAL A 19 6.88 12.90 -1.10
N ILE A 20 7.60 11.89 -1.58
CA ILE A 20 7.63 11.48 -2.98
C ILE A 20 7.13 10.05 -3.07
N ILE A 21 5.94 9.86 -3.65
CA ILE A 21 5.31 8.55 -3.79
C ILE A 21 4.79 8.34 -5.21
N GLN A 22 4.56 7.09 -5.59
CA GLN A 22 3.80 6.80 -6.81
C GLN A 22 2.34 7.15 -6.58
N ALA A 23 1.72 7.74 -7.60
CA ALA A 23 0.29 8.02 -7.60
C ALA A 23 -0.49 6.70 -7.69
N ASP A 24 -1.51 6.57 -6.85
CA ASP A 24 -2.47 5.48 -6.87
C ASP A 24 -3.12 5.29 -8.26
N LYS A 25 -3.29 6.37 -9.03
CA LYS A 25 -3.89 6.36 -10.37
C LYS A 25 -2.93 6.85 -11.43
N GLY A 26 -2.72 6.04 -12.47
CA GLY A 26 -2.02 6.44 -13.69
C GLY A 26 -0.49 6.46 -13.61
N GLY A 27 0.11 5.85 -12.57
CA GLY A 27 1.56 5.58 -12.50
C GLY A 27 2.47 6.82 -12.49
N LYS A 28 1.90 8.00 -12.22
CA LYS A 28 2.67 9.24 -12.10
C LYS A 28 3.37 9.31 -10.74
N ILE A 29 4.30 10.26 -10.60
CA ILE A 29 4.92 10.57 -9.31
C ILE A 29 4.19 11.76 -8.69
N VAL A 30 3.91 11.68 -7.40
CA VAL A 30 3.34 12.77 -6.60
C VAL A 30 4.41 13.28 -5.65
N ILE A 31 4.56 14.61 -5.59
CA ILE A 31 5.41 15.30 -4.63
C ILE A 31 4.49 16.18 -3.79
N MET A 32 4.54 16.01 -2.47
CA MET A 32 3.71 16.77 -1.53
C MET A 32 4.54 17.30 -0.37
N ASN A 33 4.11 18.41 0.23
CA ASN A 33 4.61 18.80 1.53
C ASN A 33 4.26 17.71 2.56
N LYS A 34 5.22 17.38 3.41
CA LYS A 34 5.12 16.30 4.39
C LYS A 34 4.04 16.55 5.44
N ASN A 35 3.93 17.78 5.94
CA ASN A 35 2.90 18.11 6.94
C ASN A 35 1.51 18.03 6.33
N ASP A 36 1.32 18.56 5.12
CA ASP A 36 0.04 18.45 4.41
C ASP A 36 -0.36 17.00 4.15
N TYR A 37 0.62 16.16 3.80
CA TYR A 37 0.41 14.73 3.64
C TYR A 37 -0.11 14.10 4.94
N PHE A 38 0.59 14.29 6.07
CA PHE A 38 0.16 13.75 7.36
C PHE A 38 -1.20 14.28 7.79
N ASN A 39 -1.43 15.60 7.70
CA ASN A 39 -2.69 16.22 8.08
C ASN A 39 -3.87 15.63 7.31
N LYS A 40 -3.72 15.40 5.99
CA LYS A 40 -4.77 14.78 5.17
C LYS A 40 -5.01 13.31 5.51
N ILE A 41 -3.96 12.57 5.85
CA ILE A 41 -4.10 11.18 6.27
C ILE A 41 -4.86 11.12 7.60
N GLU A 42 -4.49 11.94 8.57
CA GLU A 42 -5.19 12.04 9.86
C GLU A 42 -6.64 12.48 9.67
N GLU A 43 -6.90 13.51 8.85
CA GLU A 43 -8.27 13.95 8.53
C GLU A 43 -9.13 12.79 7.99
N LYS A 44 -8.58 11.99 7.07
CA LYS A 44 -9.29 10.86 6.48
C LYS A 44 -9.49 9.70 7.43
N LEU A 45 -8.46 9.30 8.18
CA LEU A 45 -8.53 8.15 9.09
C LEU A 45 -9.42 8.44 10.31
N ASN A 46 -9.58 9.71 10.68
CA ASN A 46 -10.50 10.14 11.74
C ASN A 46 -11.95 10.32 11.27
N ASP A 47 -12.27 10.13 9.99
CA ASP A 47 -13.66 10.14 9.51
C ASP A 47 -14.39 8.86 9.91
N LEU A 48 -15.07 8.91 11.04
CA LEU A 48 -15.84 7.80 11.61
C LEU A 48 -17.11 7.45 10.82
N ASN A 49 -17.48 8.24 9.80
CA ASN A 49 -18.55 7.86 8.88
C ASN A 49 -18.05 6.87 7.82
N VAL A 50 -16.74 6.84 7.57
CA VAL A 50 -16.10 6.00 6.54
C VAL A 50 -15.29 4.86 7.16
N TYR A 51 -14.56 5.12 8.24
CA TYR A 51 -13.67 4.14 8.88
C TYR A 51 -14.10 3.85 10.32
N GLU A 52 -13.86 2.62 10.79
CA GLU A 52 -14.00 2.26 12.20
C GLU A 52 -12.63 1.96 12.82
N GLN A 53 -12.48 2.31 14.10
CA GLN A 53 -11.27 1.98 14.84
C GLN A 53 -11.31 0.51 15.30
N VAL A 54 -10.30 -0.26 14.89
CA VAL A 54 -10.13 -1.65 15.34
C VAL A 54 -9.39 -1.70 16.70
N LYS A 55 -9.87 -2.54 17.62
CA LYS A 55 -9.29 -2.67 18.97
C LYS A 55 -7.95 -3.42 19.00
N ASN A 56 -7.78 -4.38 18.11
CA ASN A 56 -6.58 -5.20 17.97
C ASN A 56 -6.30 -5.38 16.48
N ASP A 57 -5.03 -5.53 16.11
CA ASP A 57 -4.64 -5.78 14.73
C ASP A 57 -5.27 -7.10 14.21
N PRO A 58 -6.23 -7.04 13.25
CA PRO A 58 -6.90 -8.24 12.75
C PRO A 58 -6.10 -8.93 11.63
N THR A 59 -4.95 -8.38 11.22
CA THR A 59 -4.20 -8.80 10.02
C THR A 59 -3.93 -10.29 9.99
N THR A 60 -3.41 -10.87 11.06
CA THR A 60 -3.09 -12.31 11.14
C THR A 60 -4.33 -13.20 11.00
N ILE A 61 -5.45 -12.77 11.59
CA ILE A 61 -6.72 -13.51 11.52
C ILE A 61 -7.25 -13.48 10.08
N ILE A 62 -7.28 -12.30 9.48
CA ILE A 62 -7.73 -12.11 8.09
C ILE A 62 -6.84 -12.92 7.13
N LYS A 63 -5.51 -12.85 7.27
CA LYS A 63 -4.56 -13.64 6.47
C LYS A 63 -4.83 -15.13 6.59
N THR A 64 -5.11 -15.61 7.79
CA THR A 64 -5.43 -17.02 8.04
C THR A 64 -6.72 -17.45 7.33
N GLU A 65 -7.77 -16.64 7.41
CA GLU A 65 -9.06 -16.94 6.78
C GLU A 65 -8.98 -16.87 5.25
N ILE A 66 -8.25 -15.91 4.69
CA ILE A 66 -7.95 -15.86 3.24
C ILE A 66 -7.26 -17.16 2.80
N ASN A 67 -6.18 -17.55 3.49
CA ASN A 67 -5.43 -18.77 3.16
C ASN A 67 -6.30 -20.03 3.21
N LYS A 68 -7.16 -20.17 4.23
CA LYS A 68 -8.12 -21.27 4.33
C LYS A 68 -9.07 -21.30 3.13
N LYS A 69 -9.66 -20.15 2.78
CA LYS A 69 -10.64 -20.04 1.69
C LYS A 69 -10.00 -20.34 0.33
N VAL A 70 -8.83 -19.76 0.06
CA VAL A 70 -8.06 -20.00 -1.18
C VAL A 70 -7.67 -21.47 -1.29
N THR A 71 -7.17 -22.08 -0.21
CA THR A 71 -6.81 -23.51 -0.19
C THR A 71 -8.02 -24.41 -0.47
N LYS A 72 -9.19 -24.08 0.09
CA LYS A 72 -10.43 -24.80 -0.21
C LYS A 72 -10.81 -24.68 -1.70
N MET A 73 -10.68 -23.49 -2.28
CA MET A 73 -10.98 -23.28 -3.71
C MET A 73 -10.03 -24.06 -4.63
N LEU A 74 -8.74 -24.12 -4.28
CA LEU A 74 -7.75 -24.93 -5.01
C LEU A 74 -8.10 -26.42 -4.95
N LYS A 75 -8.42 -26.95 -3.76
CA LYS A 75 -8.86 -28.35 -3.59
C LYS A 75 -10.12 -28.69 -4.38
N GLN A 76 -10.97 -27.70 -4.64
CA GLN A 76 -12.17 -27.83 -5.46
C GLN A 76 -11.91 -27.64 -6.96
N ASN A 77 -10.64 -27.49 -7.39
CA ASN A 77 -10.23 -27.20 -8.76
C ASN A 77 -10.90 -25.94 -9.35
N LYS A 78 -11.26 -24.96 -8.51
CA LYS A 78 -11.88 -23.69 -8.95
C LYS A 78 -10.88 -22.62 -9.34
N ILE A 79 -9.62 -22.79 -8.91
CA ILE A 79 -8.51 -21.88 -9.17
C ILE A 79 -7.24 -22.69 -9.42
N THR A 80 -6.25 -22.05 -10.02
CA THR A 80 -4.91 -22.62 -10.24
C THR A 80 -3.97 -22.32 -9.08
N ASP A 81 -2.80 -22.95 -9.06
CA ASP A 81 -1.73 -22.61 -8.11
C ASP A 81 -1.22 -21.18 -8.28
N GLN A 82 -1.20 -20.66 -9.52
CA GLN A 82 -0.85 -19.25 -9.78
C GLN A 82 -1.86 -18.30 -9.12
N ASN A 83 -3.15 -18.60 -9.24
CA ASN A 83 -4.20 -17.82 -8.58
C ASN A 83 -4.05 -17.90 -7.05
N LYS A 84 -3.74 -19.09 -6.51
CA LYS A 84 -3.49 -19.24 -5.08
C LYS A 84 -2.33 -18.35 -4.64
N TYR A 85 -1.18 -18.42 -5.31
CA TYR A 85 -0.02 -17.60 -5.02
C TYR A 85 -0.41 -16.11 -4.99
N TYR A 86 -1.02 -15.60 -6.06
CA TYR A 86 -1.45 -14.20 -6.16
C TYR A 86 -2.40 -13.78 -5.03
N LEU A 87 -3.38 -14.61 -4.67
CA LEU A 87 -4.38 -14.29 -3.64
C LEU A 87 -3.84 -14.39 -2.20
N THR A 88 -2.70 -15.07 -2.00
CA THR A 88 -2.09 -15.27 -0.68
C THR A 88 -0.81 -14.47 -0.48
N SER A 89 -0.21 -13.95 -1.56
CA SER A 89 0.91 -13.00 -1.53
C SER A 89 0.39 -11.64 -1.09
N ILE A 90 0.24 -11.46 0.22
CA ILE A 90 -0.20 -10.22 0.86
C ILE A 90 1.04 -9.42 1.33
N ASP A 91 2.23 -9.74 0.82
CA ASP A 91 3.48 -9.10 1.22
C ASP A 91 3.69 -7.73 0.55
N ASP A 92 2.87 -7.39 -0.45
CA ASP A 92 2.89 -6.11 -1.16
C ASP A 92 1.58 -5.31 -0.93
N LEU A 93 1.14 -5.14 0.33
CA LEU A 93 0.40 -3.92 0.62
C LEU A 93 1.41 -2.77 0.71
N PRO A 94 1.17 -1.63 0.03
CA PRO A 94 1.99 -0.44 0.26
C PRO A 94 2.04 -0.03 1.73
#